data_AF-A0A232F4E8-F1
#
_entry.id   AF-A0A232F4E8-F1
#
_cell.length_a   1.000
_cell.length_b   1.000
_cell.length_c   1.000
_cell.angle_alpha   90.00
_cell.angle_beta   90.00
_cell.angle_gamma   90.00
#
_symmetry.space_group_name_H-M   'P 1'
#
loop_
_entity.id
_entity.type
_entity.pdbx_description
1 polymer ?
#
loop_
_entity_poly.entity_id
_entity_poly.type
_entity_poly.pdbx_seq_one_letter_code
_entity_poly.pdbx_strand_id
1 'polypeptide(L)'
;MQKTLNDVEFEKSLKSNFELLKEGKLHLLKKAPEEYVAQAAVDIEENCRNELKNLKTTPRTSDENNNILKSKLSESLFLFTEEGTKGEKDALLPPKGIVNEGETLKQAAKRILNESCGDKFNAFLYGNAPVGYTVHTSKDNASGDKVFYFLARYESGSITTKNKHKWLTANELTKVIPENIYKHIKHLFVTSK
;
A
#
# COMPACT_ATOMS: atom_id res chain seq x y z
N MET A 1 -15.25 -18.98 12.35
CA MET A 1 -13.83 -19.38 12.35
C MET A 1 -12.98 -18.55 13.31
N GLN A 2 -13.06 -17.21 13.30
CA GLN A 2 -12.32 -16.39 14.28
C GLN A 2 -12.70 -16.70 15.74
N LYS A 3 -14.01 -16.76 16.04
CA LYS A 3 -14.51 -17.04 17.39
C LYS A 3 -14.02 -18.39 17.93
N THR A 4 -14.15 -19.44 17.12
CA THR A 4 -13.67 -20.79 17.46
C THR A 4 -12.16 -20.84 17.68
N LEU A 5 -11.38 -19.99 17.01
CA LEU A 5 -9.93 -19.92 17.21
C LEU A 5 -9.59 -19.24 18.54
N ASN A 6 -10.29 -18.15 18.86
CA ASN A 6 -10.15 -17.45 20.14
C ASN A 6 -10.57 -18.33 21.32
N ASP A 7 -11.62 -19.14 21.16
CA ASP A 7 -12.09 -20.07 22.20
C ASP A 7 -11.01 -21.14 22.47
N VAL A 8 -10.42 -21.71 21.41
CA VAL A 8 -9.32 -22.69 21.52
C VAL A 8 -8.05 -22.05 22.13
N GLU A 9 -7.74 -20.81 21.77
CA GLU A 9 -6.63 -20.06 22.35
C GLU A 9 -6.85 -19.85 23.85
N PHE A 10 -8.05 -19.42 24.25
CA PHE A 10 -8.40 -19.19 25.64
C PHE A 10 -8.31 -20.49 26.47
N GLU A 11 -8.92 -21.59 25.99
CA GLU A 11 -8.93 -22.88 26.69
C GLU A 11 -7.53 -23.51 26.86
N LYS A 12 -6.63 -23.28 25.90
CA LYS A 12 -5.26 -23.84 25.91
C LYS A 12 -4.22 -22.90 26.51
N SER A 13 -4.59 -21.66 26.80
CA SER A 13 -3.68 -20.69 27.39
C SER A 13 -3.46 -20.95 28.88
N LEU A 14 -2.26 -20.60 29.36
CA LEU A 14 -2.01 -20.48 30.80
C LEU A 14 -2.57 -19.15 31.29
N LYS A 15 -2.94 -19.10 32.57
CA LYS A 15 -3.43 -17.86 33.18
C LYS A 15 -2.39 -16.76 33.08
N SER A 16 -2.83 -15.59 32.61
CA SER A 16 -2.01 -14.38 32.56
C SER A 16 -1.74 -13.84 33.96
N ASN A 17 -0.65 -13.10 34.13
CA ASN A 17 -0.34 -12.40 35.37
C ASN A 17 -1.49 -11.50 35.84
N PHE A 18 -2.24 -10.91 34.89
CA PHE A 18 -3.40 -10.07 35.19
C PHE A 18 -4.59 -10.86 35.76
N GLU A 19 -4.81 -12.09 35.28
CA GLU A 19 -5.86 -12.97 35.79
C GLU A 19 -5.50 -13.50 37.18
N LEU A 20 -4.23 -13.90 37.38
CA LEU A 20 -3.71 -14.32 38.68
C LEU A 20 -3.80 -13.19 39.73
N LEU A 21 -3.58 -11.95 39.28
CA LEU A 21 -3.76 -10.73 40.07
C LEU A 21 -5.20 -10.54 40.52
N LYS A 22 -6.14 -10.64 39.59
CA LYS A 22 -7.59 -10.51 39.86
C LYS A 22 -8.12 -11.61 40.78
N GLU A 23 -7.55 -12.81 40.68
CA GLU A 23 -7.88 -13.94 41.57
C GLU A 23 -7.27 -13.82 42.98
N GLY A 24 -6.48 -12.78 43.26
CA GLY A 24 -5.79 -12.65 44.54
C GLY A 24 -4.77 -13.78 44.76
N LYS A 25 -4.15 -14.28 43.67
CA LYS A 25 -3.14 -15.35 43.73
C LYS A 25 -1.73 -14.87 43.37
N LEU A 26 -1.54 -13.56 43.18
CA LEU A 26 -0.23 -13.00 42.88
C LEU A 26 0.75 -13.12 44.05
N HIS A 27 0.30 -13.36 45.29
CA HIS A 27 1.24 -13.59 46.41
C HIS A 27 2.17 -14.79 46.15
N LEU A 28 1.77 -15.73 45.27
CA LEU A 28 2.59 -16.86 44.83
C LEU A 28 3.82 -16.42 43.99
N LEU A 29 3.83 -15.18 43.47
CA LEU A 29 4.92 -14.58 42.70
C LEU A 29 5.57 -13.34 43.36
N LYS A 30 4.86 -12.52 44.17
CA LYS A 30 5.44 -11.33 44.85
C LYS A 30 4.78 -11.03 46.22
N LYS A 31 5.60 -10.68 47.23
CA LYS A 31 5.22 -10.35 48.63
C LYS A 31 4.53 -8.97 48.82
N ALA A 32 3.49 -8.64 48.06
CA ALA A 32 2.73 -7.38 48.23
C ALA A 32 1.36 -7.63 48.89
N PRO A 33 0.76 -6.64 49.60
CA PRO A 33 -0.60 -6.77 50.15
C PRO A 33 -1.66 -6.93 49.03
N GLU A 34 -2.41 -8.02 49.05
CA GLU A 34 -3.30 -8.44 47.94
C GLU A 34 -4.46 -7.49 47.66
N GLU A 35 -5.06 -6.91 48.70
CA GLU A 35 -6.30 -6.13 48.60
C GLU A 35 -6.11 -4.84 47.79
N TYR A 36 -5.01 -4.14 48.02
CA TYR A 36 -4.66 -2.92 47.27
C TYR A 36 -4.35 -3.22 45.80
N VAL A 37 -3.77 -4.38 45.53
CA VAL A 37 -3.35 -4.78 44.18
C VAL A 37 -4.55 -5.29 43.36
N ALA A 38 -5.51 -5.96 44.00
CA ALA A 38 -6.76 -6.36 43.36
C ALA A 38 -7.64 -5.15 43.01
N GLN A 39 -7.73 -4.15 43.90
CA GLN A 39 -8.43 -2.89 43.61
C GLN A 39 -7.78 -2.15 42.42
N ALA A 40 -6.44 -2.06 42.40
CA ALA A 40 -5.72 -1.44 41.29
C ALA A 40 -6.00 -2.14 39.94
N ALA A 41 -6.19 -3.47 39.92
CA ALA A 41 -6.54 -4.20 38.70
C ALA A 41 -7.93 -3.81 38.16
N VAL A 42 -8.90 -3.62 39.05
CA VAL A 42 -10.25 -3.15 38.68
C VAL A 42 -10.20 -1.72 38.13
N ASP A 43 -9.45 -0.85 38.79
CA ASP A 43 -9.28 0.54 38.36
C ASP A 43 -8.61 0.62 36.98
N ILE A 44 -7.63 -0.27 36.69
CA ILE A 44 -7.01 -0.39 35.37
C ILE A 44 -8.03 -0.84 34.32
N GLU A 45 -8.87 -1.85 34.59
CA GLU A 45 -9.92 -2.28 33.65
C GLU A 45 -10.92 -1.16 33.36
N GLU A 46 -11.31 -0.40 34.38
CA GLU A 46 -12.20 0.74 34.23
C GLU A 46 -11.56 1.86 33.41
N ASN A 47 -10.30 2.21 33.69
CA ASN A 47 -9.59 3.22 32.92
C ASN A 47 -9.43 2.81 31.45
N CYS A 48 -9.02 1.56 31.16
CA CYS A 48 -8.93 1.06 29.79
C CYS A 48 -10.28 1.06 29.07
N ARG A 49 -11.38 0.71 29.77
CA ARG A 49 -12.73 0.80 29.20
C ARG A 49 -13.14 2.23 28.89
N ASN A 50 -12.77 3.18 29.74
CA ASN A 50 -13.07 4.60 29.56
C ASN A 50 -12.26 5.18 28.39
N GLU A 51 -10.97 4.86 28.29
CA GLU A 51 -10.13 5.22 27.14
C GLU A 51 -10.68 4.66 25.83
N LEU A 52 -11.09 3.38 25.82
CA LEU A 52 -11.67 2.74 24.64
C LEU A 52 -12.98 3.40 24.18
N LYS A 53 -13.84 3.83 25.12
CA LYS A 53 -15.06 4.59 24.80
C LYS A 53 -14.74 5.98 24.24
N ASN A 54 -13.68 6.61 24.73
CA ASN A 54 -13.27 7.95 24.32
C ASN A 54 -12.46 7.96 23.01
N LEU A 55 -11.94 6.80 22.59
CA LEU A 55 -11.14 6.66 21.39
C LEU A 55 -12.02 6.81 20.14
N LYS A 56 -11.89 7.94 19.46
CA LYS A 56 -12.54 8.18 18.17
C LYS A 56 -11.72 7.50 17.08
N THR A 57 -12.21 6.37 16.58
CA THR A 57 -11.61 5.70 15.42
C THR A 57 -11.91 6.48 14.14
N THR A 58 -10.91 6.71 13.31
CA THR A 58 -11.13 7.20 11.95
C THR A 58 -11.66 6.07 11.07
N PRO A 59 -12.72 6.29 10.28
CA PRO A 59 -13.26 5.26 9.39
C PRO A 59 -12.21 4.83 8.36
N ARG A 60 -12.16 3.53 8.09
CA ARG A 60 -11.22 2.90 7.14
C ARG A 60 -11.54 3.26 5.68
N THR A 61 -12.79 3.57 5.39
CA THR A 61 -13.26 4.04 4.08
C THR A 61 -13.73 5.48 4.23
N SER A 62 -13.15 6.38 3.45
CA SER A 62 -13.64 7.75 3.32
C SER A 62 -14.50 7.82 2.06
N ASP A 63 -15.74 8.30 2.20
CA ASP A 63 -16.67 8.54 1.08
C ASP A 63 -16.30 9.80 0.26
N GLU A 64 -15.15 10.42 0.55
CA GLU A 64 -14.66 11.56 -0.20
C GLU A 64 -14.21 11.14 -1.61
N ASN A 65 -15.15 11.25 -2.56
CA ASN A 65 -14.98 10.97 -4.00
C ASN A 65 -13.77 11.66 -4.65
N ASN A 66 -13.18 12.66 -4.00
CA ASN A 66 -12.12 13.48 -4.57
C ASN A 66 -10.72 12.92 -4.37
N ASN A 67 -10.52 11.94 -3.47
CA ASN A 67 -9.18 11.39 -3.23
C ASN A 67 -9.17 9.85 -3.18
N ILE A 68 -8.99 9.24 -4.35
CA ILE A 68 -8.95 7.77 -4.54
C ILE A 68 -7.94 7.09 -3.60
N LEU A 69 -6.82 7.77 -3.31
CA LEU A 69 -5.81 7.30 -2.36
C LEU A 69 -6.34 7.13 -0.92
N LYS A 70 -7.30 7.96 -0.52
CA LYS A 70 -7.88 7.94 0.83
C LYS A 70 -9.14 7.08 0.92
N SER A 71 -9.82 6.81 -0.19
CA SER A 71 -11.06 6.02 -0.19
C SER A 71 -10.81 4.51 -0.21
N LYS A 72 -9.72 4.04 -0.86
CA LYS A 72 -9.40 2.61 -1.02
C LYS A 72 -8.16 2.16 -0.23
N LEU A 73 -8.16 2.35 1.10
CA LEU A 73 -7.03 1.98 1.99
C LEU A 73 -6.80 0.47 2.15
N SER A 74 -7.74 -0.38 1.71
CA SER A 74 -7.62 -1.83 1.78
C SER A 74 -6.93 -2.46 0.58
N GLU A 75 -6.81 -1.74 -0.52
CA GLU A 75 -6.33 -2.29 -1.79
C GLU A 75 -5.02 -1.65 -2.22
N SER A 76 -4.24 -2.38 -3.01
CA SER A 76 -3.05 -1.82 -3.67
C SER A 76 -3.49 -0.96 -4.85
N LEU A 77 -3.05 0.29 -4.84
CA LEU A 77 -3.32 1.28 -5.88
C LEU A 77 -2.07 1.50 -6.73
N PHE A 78 -2.27 1.60 -8.04
CA PHE A 78 -1.21 1.79 -9.02
C PHE A 78 -1.44 3.08 -9.81
N LEU A 79 -0.36 3.81 -10.06
CA LEU A 79 -0.39 5.12 -10.70
C LEU A 79 -0.29 5.00 -12.23
N PHE A 80 -1.22 5.65 -12.93
CA PHE A 80 -1.23 5.78 -14.38
C PHE A 80 -1.38 7.25 -14.79
N THR A 81 -0.74 7.61 -15.89
CA THR A 81 -0.80 8.94 -16.50
C THR A 81 -1.45 8.84 -17.88
N GLU A 82 -2.30 9.82 -18.21
CA GLU A 82 -2.77 9.98 -19.58
C GLU A 82 -1.63 10.58 -20.42
N GLU A 83 -1.06 9.79 -21.32
CA GLU A 83 -0.17 10.31 -22.34
C GLU A 83 -0.95 10.49 -23.64
N GLY A 84 -1.41 11.71 -23.88
CA GLY A 84 -1.98 12.10 -25.16
C GLY A 84 -0.92 12.75 -26.05
N THR A 85 -0.32 11.99 -26.96
CA THR A 85 0.14 12.56 -28.23
C THR A 85 -1.02 12.54 -29.22
N LYS A 86 -1.39 13.71 -29.77
CA LYS A 86 -2.45 13.93 -30.77
C LYS A 86 -2.54 12.75 -31.77
N GLY A 87 -3.53 11.87 -31.61
CA GLY A 87 -3.90 10.87 -32.63
C GLY A 87 -4.07 9.43 -32.15
N GLU A 88 -3.47 9.01 -31.04
CA GLU A 88 -3.75 7.69 -30.44
C GLU A 88 -4.75 7.84 -29.28
N LYS A 89 -5.70 6.90 -29.20
CA LYS A 89 -6.74 6.84 -28.16
C LYS A 89 -6.11 7.06 -26.78
N ASP A 90 -6.73 7.89 -25.95
CA ASP A 90 -6.32 8.25 -24.57
C ASP A 90 -6.05 7.01 -23.69
N ALA A 91 -4.91 6.35 -23.91
CA ALA A 91 -4.53 5.14 -23.19
C ALA A 91 -3.82 5.55 -21.91
N LEU A 92 -4.36 5.10 -20.77
CA LEU A 92 -3.71 5.26 -19.48
C LEU A 92 -2.51 4.31 -19.44
N LEU A 93 -1.32 4.89 -19.41
CA LEU A 93 -0.05 4.16 -19.35
C LEU A 93 0.72 4.54 -18.08
N PRO A 94 1.61 3.65 -17.58
CA PRO A 94 2.57 4.06 -16.57
C PRO A 94 3.40 5.24 -17.10
N PRO A 95 3.87 6.15 -16.24
CA PRO A 95 4.79 7.22 -16.64
C PRO A 95 5.96 6.65 -17.45
N LYS A 96 6.11 7.08 -18.71
CA LYS A 96 7.20 6.64 -19.60
C LYS A 96 7.97 7.83 -20.14
N GLY A 97 9.19 7.57 -20.60
CA GLY A 97 10.07 8.58 -21.15
C GLY A 97 11.34 7.97 -21.73
N ILE A 98 12.09 8.79 -22.46
CA ILE A 98 13.32 8.38 -23.13
C ILE A 98 14.46 8.36 -22.10
N VAL A 99 15.36 7.38 -22.26
CA VAL A 99 16.61 7.28 -21.50
C VAL A 99 17.65 8.16 -22.20
N ASN A 100 18.21 9.12 -21.47
CA ASN A 100 19.23 10.02 -21.98
C ASN A 100 20.62 9.37 -21.97
N GLU A 101 21.54 9.92 -22.74
CA GLU A 101 22.92 9.43 -22.76
C GLU A 101 23.63 9.76 -21.43
N GLY A 102 24.31 8.77 -20.84
CA GLY A 102 25.05 8.92 -19.58
C GLY A 102 24.27 8.66 -18.28
N GLU A 103 22.97 8.34 -18.35
CA GLU A 103 22.19 7.93 -17.16
C GLU A 103 21.91 6.41 -17.14
N THR A 104 21.78 5.84 -15.95
CA THR A 104 21.31 4.45 -15.77
C THR A 104 19.78 4.37 -15.94
N LEU A 105 19.25 3.20 -16.31
CA LEU A 105 17.80 2.99 -16.44
C LEU A 105 17.02 3.39 -15.17
N LYS A 106 17.60 3.16 -13.98
CA LYS A 106 17.00 3.57 -12.70
C LYS A 106 16.99 5.09 -12.53
N GLN A 107 18.07 5.78 -12.90
CA GLN A 107 18.13 7.23 -12.86
C GLN A 107 17.12 7.85 -13.83
N ALA A 108 17.04 7.30 -15.06
CA ALA A 108 16.03 7.69 -16.03
C ALA A 108 14.61 7.51 -15.47
N ALA A 109 14.30 6.34 -14.90
CA ALA A 109 12.98 6.08 -14.31
C ALA A 109 12.64 7.06 -13.17
N LYS A 110 13.61 7.40 -12.31
CA LYS A 110 13.42 8.38 -11.24
C LYS A 110 13.18 9.80 -11.80
N ARG A 111 13.95 10.19 -12.83
CA ARG A 111 13.80 11.48 -13.50
C ARG A 111 12.43 11.59 -14.18
N ILE A 112 12.04 10.58 -14.97
CA ILE A 112 10.74 10.51 -15.67
C ILE A 112 9.59 10.59 -14.67
N LEU A 113 9.72 9.94 -13.51
CA LEU A 113 8.72 10.00 -12.46
C LEU A 113 8.57 11.42 -11.89
N ASN A 114 9.69 12.11 -11.64
CA ASN A 114 9.68 13.50 -11.19
C ASN A 114 9.13 14.45 -12.26
N GLU A 115 9.46 14.24 -13.53
CA GLU A 115 8.92 15.04 -14.66
C GLU A 115 7.40 14.85 -14.81
N SER A 116 6.93 13.61 -14.64
CA SER A 116 5.53 13.25 -14.83
C SER A 116 4.64 13.59 -13.63
N CYS A 117 5.16 13.49 -12.40
CA CYS A 117 4.40 13.69 -11.16
C CYS A 117 4.73 14.99 -10.41
N GLY A 118 5.87 15.62 -10.73
CA GLY A 118 6.38 16.84 -10.11
C GLY A 118 7.30 16.59 -8.91
N ASP A 119 8.05 17.61 -8.53
CA ASP A 119 9.11 17.53 -7.51
C ASP A 119 8.63 17.16 -6.10
N LYS A 120 7.34 17.38 -5.81
CA LYS A 120 6.74 17.04 -4.51
C LYS A 120 6.36 15.57 -4.39
N PHE A 121 6.48 14.78 -5.45
CA PHE A 121 6.12 13.36 -5.45
C PHE A 121 7.34 12.51 -5.05
N ASN A 122 7.27 11.85 -3.89
CA ASN A 122 8.33 10.96 -3.42
C ASN A 122 7.93 9.49 -3.55
N ALA A 123 8.76 8.74 -4.28
CA ALA A 123 8.61 7.30 -4.42
C ALA A 123 9.97 6.59 -4.37
N PHE A 124 9.97 5.43 -3.72
CA PHE A 124 11.12 4.55 -3.61
C PHE A 124 11.11 3.50 -4.73
N LEU A 125 12.13 3.52 -5.59
CA LEU A 125 12.30 2.51 -6.65
C LEU A 125 12.97 1.25 -6.11
N TYR A 126 12.36 0.09 -6.34
CA TYR A 126 12.91 -1.21 -5.94
C TYR A 126 14.02 -1.68 -6.87
N GLY A 127 15.13 -2.13 -6.26
CA GLY A 127 16.26 -2.70 -6.99
C GLY A 127 16.93 -1.72 -7.96
N ASN A 128 17.92 -2.22 -8.70
CA ASN A 128 18.55 -1.50 -9.82
C ASN A 128 18.21 -2.14 -11.17
N ALA A 129 17.69 -3.37 -11.18
CA ALA A 129 17.27 -4.07 -12.39
C ALA A 129 15.79 -3.79 -12.69
N PRO A 130 15.41 -3.71 -13.97
CA PRO A 130 14.01 -3.62 -14.36
C PRO A 130 13.27 -4.91 -13.99
N VAL A 131 12.00 -4.77 -13.63
CA VAL A 131 11.14 -5.92 -13.27
C VAL A 131 10.57 -6.62 -14.50
N GLY A 132 10.58 -5.95 -15.66
CA GLY A 132 10.14 -6.51 -16.93
C GLY A 132 10.39 -5.55 -18.08
N TYR A 133 10.11 -5.99 -19.30
CA TYR A 133 10.20 -5.17 -20.49
C TYR A 133 9.17 -5.57 -21.54
N THR A 134 8.84 -4.64 -22.44
CA THR A 134 8.06 -4.88 -23.66
C THR A 134 8.86 -4.42 -24.86
N VAL A 135 8.66 -5.10 -25.99
CA VAL A 135 9.28 -4.74 -27.27
C VAL A 135 8.18 -4.47 -28.27
N HIS A 136 8.20 -3.28 -28.85
CA HIS A 136 7.29 -2.89 -29.92
C HIS A 136 8.04 -2.91 -31.24
N THR A 137 7.81 -3.93 -32.06
CA THR A 137 8.36 -3.99 -33.43
C THR A 137 7.36 -3.36 -34.39
N SER A 138 7.67 -2.17 -34.90
CA SER A 138 6.90 -1.56 -36.00
C SER A 138 7.27 -2.25 -37.32
N LYS A 139 6.27 -2.53 -38.18
CA LYS A 139 6.48 -3.23 -39.46
C LYS A 139 7.46 -2.50 -40.41
N ASP A 140 7.61 -1.18 -40.24
CA ASP A 140 8.37 -0.32 -41.13
C ASP A 140 9.76 0.09 -40.58
N ASN A 141 10.08 -0.21 -39.32
CA ASN A 141 11.37 0.13 -38.71
C ASN A 141 12.07 -1.13 -38.17
N ALA A 142 13.27 -1.40 -38.67
CA ALA A 142 14.15 -2.47 -38.18
C ALA A 142 14.60 -2.27 -36.71
N SER A 143 14.32 -1.11 -36.11
CA SER A 143 14.56 -0.80 -34.70
C SER A 143 13.23 -0.58 -34.00
N GLY A 144 12.78 -1.58 -33.23
CA GLY A 144 11.62 -1.46 -32.36
C GLY A 144 11.96 -0.79 -31.03
N ASP A 145 10.97 -0.17 -30.41
CA ASP A 145 11.12 0.47 -29.10
C ASP A 145 11.10 -0.59 -27.99
N LYS A 146 12.06 -0.50 -27.06
CA LYS A 146 12.11 -1.33 -25.85
C LYS A 146 11.73 -0.48 -24.65
N VAL A 147 10.68 -0.88 -23.94
CA VAL A 147 10.23 -0.21 -22.72
C VAL A 147 10.59 -1.10 -21.53
N PHE A 148 11.34 -0.56 -20.58
CA PHE A 148 11.69 -1.24 -19.33
C PHE A 148 10.80 -0.75 -18.19
N TYR A 149 10.26 -1.68 -17.42
CA TYR A 149 9.39 -1.37 -16.28
C TYR A 149 10.19 -1.45 -14.98
N PHE A 150 9.97 -0.48 -14.10
CA PHE A 150 10.49 -0.46 -12.73
C PHE A 150 9.33 -0.41 -11.75
N LEU A 151 9.45 -1.14 -10.65
CA LEU A 151 8.49 -1.08 -9.56
C LEU A 151 8.91 0.00 -8.56
N ALA A 152 7.96 0.84 -8.16
CA ALA A 152 8.18 1.87 -7.16
C ALA A 152 7.08 1.83 -6.09
N ARG A 153 7.45 2.16 -4.85
CA ARG A 153 6.53 2.38 -3.74
C ARG A 153 6.36 3.86 -3.52
N TYR A 154 5.12 4.33 -3.59
CA TYR A 154 4.79 5.69 -3.17
C TYR A 154 4.99 5.84 -1.66
N GLU A 155 5.74 6.86 -1.24
CA GLU A 155 6.00 7.13 0.18
C GLU A 155 5.22 8.34 0.67
N SER A 156 5.27 9.44 -0.08
CA SER A 156 4.62 10.68 0.31
C SER A 156 4.54 11.66 -0.85
N GLY A 157 3.65 12.65 -0.73
CA GLY A 157 3.63 13.81 -1.62
C GLY A 157 2.42 13.89 -2.54
N SER A 158 2.27 15.01 -3.23
CA SER A 158 1.14 15.27 -4.10
C SER A 158 1.60 15.49 -5.53
N ILE A 159 0.84 14.94 -6.48
CA ILE A 159 1.09 15.15 -7.89
C ILE A 159 0.77 16.62 -8.21
N THR A 160 1.76 17.36 -8.67
CA THR A 160 1.65 18.82 -8.92
C THR A 160 1.55 19.14 -10.42
N THR A 161 1.74 18.14 -11.28
CA THR A 161 1.72 18.29 -12.73
C THR A 161 0.29 18.44 -13.27
N LYS A 162 0.18 19.13 -14.42
CA LYS A 162 -1.11 19.32 -15.13
C LYS A 162 -1.60 18.05 -15.85
N ASN A 163 -0.74 17.03 -15.96
CA ASN A 163 -1.09 15.79 -16.62
C ASN A 163 -2.15 15.05 -15.79
N LYS A 164 -3.19 14.58 -16.47
CA LYS A 164 -4.22 13.77 -15.83
C LYS A 164 -3.59 12.47 -15.36
N HIS A 165 -3.76 12.20 -14.08
CA HIS A 165 -3.26 11.00 -13.42
C HIS A 165 -4.43 10.28 -12.78
N LYS A 166 -4.36 8.96 -12.73
CA LYS A 166 -5.39 8.12 -12.14
C LYS A 166 -4.74 7.02 -11.32
N TRP A 167 -5.23 6.85 -10.11
CA TRP A 167 -4.93 5.70 -9.26
C TRP A 167 -5.94 4.61 -9.54
N LEU A 168 -5.46 3.43 -9.90
CA LEU A 168 -6.29 2.29 -10.30
C LEU A 168 -5.99 1.08 -9.43
N THR A 169 -7.01 0.27 -9.17
CA THR A 169 -6.85 -1.02 -8.49
C THR A 169 -6.47 -2.12 -9.48
N ALA A 170 -5.94 -3.24 -8.99
CA ALA A 170 -5.62 -4.43 -9.80
C ALA A 170 -6.79 -4.91 -10.67
N ASN A 171 -8.02 -4.74 -10.20
CA ASN A 171 -9.22 -5.14 -10.93
C ASN A 171 -9.57 -4.15 -12.06
N GLU A 172 -9.41 -2.84 -11.82
CA GLU A 172 -9.70 -1.78 -12.80
C GLU A 172 -8.68 -1.76 -13.94
N LEU A 173 -7.43 -2.12 -13.63
CA LEU A 173 -6.30 -2.25 -14.55
C LEU A 173 -6.63 -3.09 -15.80
N THR A 174 -7.33 -4.22 -15.62
CA THR A 174 -7.70 -5.14 -16.72
C THR A 174 -8.59 -4.49 -17.79
N LYS A 175 -9.37 -3.47 -17.43
CA LYS A 175 -10.35 -2.82 -18.31
C LYS A 175 -9.76 -1.61 -19.04
N VAL A 176 -8.70 -1.03 -18.46
CA VAL A 176 -8.16 0.26 -18.88
C VAL A 176 -6.92 0.10 -19.76
N ILE A 177 -6.07 -0.88 -19.46
CA ILE A 177 -4.79 -1.06 -20.17
C ILE A 177 -4.99 -1.91 -21.41
N PRO A 178 -4.34 -1.57 -22.55
CA PRO A 178 -4.30 -2.43 -23.74
C PRO A 178 -3.78 -3.84 -23.42
N GLU A 179 -4.43 -4.87 -23.97
CA GLU A 179 -4.13 -6.27 -23.67
C GLU A 179 -2.67 -6.67 -23.95
N ASN A 180 -2.06 -6.08 -24.99
CA ASN A 180 -0.66 -6.31 -25.34
C ASN A 180 0.28 -5.92 -24.19
N ILE A 181 0.06 -4.77 -23.58
CA ILE A 181 0.87 -4.30 -22.46
C ILE A 181 0.53 -5.11 -21.20
N TYR A 182 -0.76 -5.26 -20.91
CA TYR A 182 -1.24 -5.93 -19.70
C TYR A 182 -0.65 -7.34 -19.52
N LYS A 183 -0.51 -8.12 -20.59
CA LYS A 183 0.11 -9.46 -20.55
C LYS A 183 1.53 -9.46 -19.96
N HIS A 184 2.31 -8.43 -20.24
CA HIS A 184 3.69 -8.31 -19.80
C HIS A 184 3.80 -7.79 -18.36
N ILE A 185 2.87 -6.94 -17.92
CA ILE A 185 2.91 -6.30 -16.60
C ILE A 185 2.00 -6.96 -15.55
N LYS A 186 1.10 -7.88 -15.93
CA LYS A 186 0.13 -8.51 -14.99
C LYS A 186 0.77 -9.14 -13.75
N HIS A 187 1.99 -9.68 -13.90
CA HIS A 187 2.71 -10.33 -12.80
C HIS A 187 3.15 -9.33 -11.71
N LEU A 188 3.23 -8.04 -12.04
CA LEU A 188 3.57 -6.96 -11.10
C LEU A 188 2.39 -6.58 -10.20
N PHE A 189 1.16 -6.91 -10.60
CA PHE A 189 -0.07 -6.48 -9.93
C PHE A 189 -0.75 -7.60 -9.14
N VAL A 190 -0.07 -8.73 -8.94
CA VAL A 190 -0.64 -9.86 -8.21
C VAL A 190 -0.64 -9.55 -6.72
N THR A 191 -1.83 -9.23 -6.20
CA THR A 191 -2.08 -9.16 -4.76
C THR A 191 -2.15 -10.59 -4.23
N SER A 192 -1.31 -10.95 -3.25
CA SER A 192 -1.52 -12.17 -2.48
C SER A 192 -2.89 -12.05 -1.79
N LYS A 193 -3.80 -12.97 -2.12
CA LYS A 193 -5.04 -13.16 -1.36
C LYS A 193 -4.74 -13.71 0.03
#